data_AF-A0A1Y3Q1L2-F1
#
_entry.id   AF-A0A1Y3Q1L2-F1
#
_cell.length_a   1.000
_cell.length_b   1.000
_cell.length_c   1.000
_cell.angle_alpha   90.00
_cell.angle_beta   90.00
_cell.angle_gamma   90.00
#
_symmetry.space_group_name_H-M   'P 1'
#
loop_
_entity.id
_entity.type
_entity.pdbx_description
1 polymer ?
#
loop_
_entity_poly.entity_id
_entity_poly.type
_entity_poly.pdbx_seq_one_letter_code
_entity_poly.pdbx_strand_id
1 'polypeptide(L)'
;MVCDSDTVIERFRFLLVRLDEEIRDYELAAVQDLDEGRCRAAAKARALLDGPGMQLARELEAQIRLADPATLQEMKESIEAAIALGAIARRRDLNNWENRDLLLQWCRETLPSLRRAFRDLAVEETVFVLESPAMNLAPPDWTKEDESSYRMPMEVQPLQSIHIAAA
;
A
#
# COMPACT_ATOMS: atom_id res chain seq x y z
N MET A 1 1.07 -22.43 -18.49
CA MET A 1 2.39 -21.87 -18.09
C MET A 1 2.32 -21.64 -16.60
N VAL A 2 3.27 -22.14 -15.82
CA VAL A 2 3.39 -21.80 -14.40
C VAL A 2 4.03 -20.42 -14.32
N CYS A 3 3.45 -19.48 -13.57
CA CYS A 3 4.06 -18.19 -13.34
C CYS A 3 5.25 -18.40 -12.39
N ASP A 4 6.47 -18.19 -12.88
CA ASP A 4 7.68 -18.26 -12.04
C ASP A 4 8.03 -16.87 -11.49
N SER A 5 8.73 -16.85 -10.35
CA SER A 5 9.15 -15.62 -9.69
C SER A 5 10.07 -14.77 -10.56
N ASP A 6 10.90 -15.40 -11.41
CA ASP A 6 11.89 -14.72 -12.24
C ASP A 6 11.22 -13.85 -13.31
N THR A 7 10.16 -14.35 -13.94
CA THR A 7 9.34 -13.61 -14.91
C THR A 7 8.68 -12.40 -14.25
N VAL A 8 8.16 -12.55 -13.03
CA VAL A 8 7.52 -11.44 -12.29
C VAL A 8 8.56 -10.39 -11.89
N ILE A 9 9.74 -10.83 -11.43
CA ILE A 9 10.87 -9.94 -11.11
C ILE A 9 11.34 -9.18 -12.35
N GLU A 10 11.43 -9.82 -13.52
CA GLU A 10 11.80 -9.16 -14.77
C GLU A 10 10.80 -8.06 -15.13
N ARG A 11 9.50 -8.33 -15.01
CA ARG A 11 8.45 -7.32 -15.22
C ARG A 11 8.52 -6.18 -14.22
N PHE A 12 8.80 -6.49 -12.95
CA PHE A 12 8.97 -5.48 -11.92
C PHE A 12 10.19 -4.59 -12.19
N ARG A 13 11.31 -5.16 -12.61
CA ARG A 13 12.52 -4.41 -12.99
C ARG A 13 12.28 -3.53 -14.22
N PHE A 14 11.55 -4.03 -15.21
CA PHE A 14 11.12 -3.22 -16.35
C PHE A 14 10.30 -2.01 -15.90
N LEU A 15 9.38 -2.17 -14.94
CA LEU A 15 8.65 -1.05 -14.36
C LEU A 15 9.58 -0.04 -13.68
N LEU A 16 10.58 -0.48 -12.91
CA LEU A 16 11.57 0.43 -12.28
C LEU A 16 12.35 1.24 -13.30
N VAL A 17 12.80 0.60 -14.39
CA VAL A 17 13.46 1.31 -15.51
C VAL A 17 12.52 2.35 -16.10
N ARG A 18 11.23 2.03 -16.27
CA ARG A 18 10.28 2.99 -16.82
C ARG A 18 10.03 4.17 -15.89
N LEU A 19 9.93 3.95 -14.57
CA LEU A 19 9.82 5.03 -13.59
C LEU A 19 11.02 5.98 -13.67
N ASP A 20 12.23 5.43 -13.77
CA ASP A 20 13.48 6.20 -13.92
C ASP A 20 13.49 7.09 -15.16
N GLU A 21 13.11 6.53 -16.30
CA GLU A 21 13.05 7.21 -17.59
C GLU A 21 12.00 8.34 -17.59
N GLU A 22 10.82 8.12 -17.02
CA GLU A 22 9.78 9.15 -16.95
C GLU A 22 10.19 10.33 -16.06
N ILE A 23 10.85 10.05 -14.92
CA ILE A 23 11.41 11.11 -14.07
C ILE A 23 12.46 11.90 -14.85
N ARG A 24 13.34 11.22 -15.58
CA ARG A 24 14.38 11.86 -16.41
C ARG A 24 13.79 12.74 -17.51
N ASP A 25 12.77 12.26 -18.21
CA ASP A 25 12.07 13.04 -19.24
C ASP A 25 11.41 14.29 -18.67
N TYR A 26 10.84 14.18 -17.46
CA TYR A 26 10.26 15.30 -16.74
C TYR A 26 11.35 16.31 -16.32
N GLU A 27 12.48 15.84 -15.77
CA GLU A 27 13.64 16.68 -15.42
C GLU A 27 14.12 17.50 -16.62
N LEU A 28 14.32 16.84 -17.76
CA LEU A 28 14.81 17.49 -18.98
C LEU A 28 13.86 18.58 -19.48
N ALA A 29 12.55 18.33 -19.48
CA ALA A 29 11.57 19.33 -19.88
C ALA A 29 11.52 20.52 -18.91
N ALA A 30 11.62 20.26 -17.60
CA ALA A 30 11.61 21.34 -16.60
C ALA A 30 12.83 22.26 -16.74
N VAL A 31 14.00 21.68 -17.05
CA VAL A 31 15.23 22.44 -17.32
C VAL A 31 15.10 23.26 -18.61
N GLN A 32 14.53 22.69 -19.68
CA GLN A 32 14.32 23.39 -20.94
C GLN A 32 13.42 24.62 -20.79
N ASP A 33 12.36 24.50 -19.98
CA ASP A 33 11.40 25.58 -19.72
C ASP A 33 11.87 26.56 -18.62
N LEU A 34 13.05 26.32 -18.03
CA LEU A 34 13.60 27.10 -16.90
C LEU A 34 12.64 27.16 -15.69
N ASP A 35 11.83 26.12 -15.48
CA ASP A 35 10.87 26.05 -14.38
C ASP A 35 11.52 25.45 -13.14
N GLU A 36 11.98 26.32 -12.23
CA GLU A 36 12.61 25.89 -10.99
C GLU A 36 11.69 25.06 -10.08
N GLY A 37 10.37 25.35 -10.09
CA GLY A 37 9.39 24.65 -9.27
C GLY A 37 9.32 23.18 -9.68
N ARG A 38 9.27 22.94 -10.99
CA ARG A 38 9.24 21.60 -11.58
C ARG A 38 10.59 20.92 -11.50
N CYS A 39 11.70 21.63 -11.67
CA CYS A 39 13.04 21.07 -11.39
C CYS A 39 13.14 20.53 -9.96
N ARG A 40 12.64 21.27 -8.96
CA ARG A 40 12.58 20.80 -7.57
C ARG A 40 11.65 19.59 -7.40
N ALA A 41 10.51 19.56 -8.07
CA ALA A 41 9.59 18.42 -8.02
C ALA A 41 10.24 17.14 -8.59
N ALA A 42 10.95 17.29 -9.71
CA ALA A 42 11.68 16.21 -10.36
C ALA A 42 12.81 15.68 -9.47
N ALA A 43 13.62 16.57 -8.89
CA ALA A 43 14.68 16.21 -7.95
C ALA A 43 14.15 15.47 -6.71
N LYS A 44 12.96 15.84 -6.22
CA LYS A 44 12.29 15.10 -5.13
C LYS A 44 11.88 13.69 -5.58
N ALA A 45 11.31 13.54 -6.77
CA ALA A 45 10.94 12.23 -7.31
C ALA A 45 12.17 11.33 -7.50
N ARG A 46 13.27 11.90 -8.03
CA ARG A 46 14.58 11.25 -8.15
C ARG A 46 15.10 10.76 -6.81
N ALA A 47 15.18 11.66 -5.82
CA ALA A 47 15.65 11.31 -4.48
C ALA A 47 14.76 10.26 -3.79
N LEU A 48 13.45 10.29 -4.06
CA LEU A 48 12.54 9.25 -3.60
C LEU A 48 12.85 7.91 -4.26
N LEU A 49 13.01 7.86 -5.59
CA LEU A 49 13.29 6.61 -6.31
C LEU A 49 14.63 6.02 -5.86
N ASP A 50 15.70 6.81 -5.83
CA ASP A 50 17.07 6.34 -5.53
C ASP A 50 17.28 5.96 -4.06
N GLY A 51 16.49 6.53 -3.15
CA GLY A 51 16.57 6.29 -1.72
C GLY A 51 15.48 5.34 -1.21
N PRO A 52 14.42 5.86 -0.54
CA PRO A 52 13.35 5.03 0.02
C PRO A 52 12.68 4.11 -1.01
N GLY A 53 12.57 4.55 -2.26
CA GLY A 53 12.02 3.78 -3.39
C GLY A 53 12.82 2.53 -3.70
N MET A 54 14.17 2.60 -3.69
CA MET A 54 15.02 1.42 -3.87
C MET A 54 14.91 0.44 -2.70
N GLN A 55 14.75 0.93 -1.47
CA GLN A 55 14.47 0.04 -0.33
C GLN A 55 13.14 -0.69 -0.52
N LEU A 56 12.10 0.04 -0.93
CA LEU A 56 10.78 -0.49 -1.23
C LEU A 56 10.81 -1.50 -2.39
N ALA A 57 11.59 -1.22 -3.44
CA ALA A 57 11.76 -2.14 -4.56
C ALA A 57 12.40 -3.47 -4.12
N ARG A 58 13.39 -3.44 -3.22
CA ARG A 58 13.99 -4.65 -2.65
C ARG A 58 12.99 -5.44 -1.79
N GLU A 59 12.14 -4.74 -1.02
CA GLU A 59 11.05 -5.35 -0.25
C GLU A 59 10.07 -6.09 -1.18
N LEU A 60 9.64 -5.44 -2.26
CA LEU A 60 8.74 -6.02 -3.25
C LEU A 60 9.37 -7.22 -3.98
N GLU A 61 10.65 -7.13 -4.39
CA GLU A 61 11.35 -8.28 -4.97
C GLU A 61 11.41 -9.46 -3.99
N ALA A 62 11.63 -9.21 -2.70
CA ALA A 62 11.64 -10.26 -1.69
C ALA A 62 10.26 -10.91 -1.51
N GLN A 63 9.18 -10.11 -1.54
CA GLN A 63 7.81 -10.63 -1.50
C GLN A 63 7.51 -11.51 -2.72
N ILE A 64 7.90 -11.07 -3.93
CA ILE A 64 7.72 -11.86 -5.16
C ILE A 64 8.48 -13.20 -5.05
N ARG A 65 9.72 -13.21 -4.54
CA ARG A 65 10.50 -14.46 -4.41
C ARG A 65 9.89 -15.48 -3.44
N LEU A 66 9.11 -15.01 -2.47
CA LEU A 66 8.54 -15.84 -1.41
C LEU A 66 7.08 -16.22 -1.67
N ALA A 67 6.44 -15.61 -2.67
CA ALA A 67 5.05 -15.84 -3.01
C ALA A 67 4.83 -17.24 -3.61
N ASP A 68 3.68 -17.83 -3.30
CA ASP A 68 3.20 -19.05 -3.95
C ASP A 68 2.76 -18.76 -5.42
N PRO A 69 2.55 -19.79 -6.25
CA PRO A 69 2.21 -19.60 -7.66
C PRO A 69 0.92 -18.82 -7.95
N ALA A 70 -0.09 -18.87 -7.07
CA ALA A 70 -1.33 -18.12 -7.27
C ALA A 70 -1.10 -16.63 -6.97
N THR A 71 -0.48 -16.32 -5.82
CA THR A 71 -0.10 -14.94 -5.47
C THR A 71 0.87 -14.34 -6.50
N LEU A 72 1.81 -15.12 -7.04
CA LEU A 72 2.71 -14.67 -8.11
C LEU A 72 1.97 -14.17 -9.35
N GLN A 73 0.89 -14.85 -9.74
CA GLN A 73 0.08 -14.45 -10.90
C GLN A 73 -0.64 -13.12 -10.63
N GLU A 74 -1.19 -12.91 -9.43
CA GLU A 74 -1.85 -11.66 -9.05
C GLU A 74 -0.88 -10.50 -8.89
N MET A 75 0.31 -10.75 -8.33
CA MET A 75 1.40 -9.78 -8.26
C MET A 75 1.83 -9.34 -9.67
N LYS A 76 1.95 -10.30 -10.60
CA LYS A 76 2.27 -10.02 -12.00
C LYS A 76 1.21 -9.12 -12.65
N GLU A 77 -0.06 -9.45 -12.48
CA GLU A 77 -1.18 -8.65 -13.03
C GLU A 77 -1.17 -7.22 -12.48
N SER A 78 -0.88 -7.06 -11.19
CA SER A 78 -0.74 -5.74 -10.56
C SER A 78 0.41 -4.92 -11.15
N ILE A 79 1.56 -5.56 -11.42
CA ILE A 79 2.70 -4.91 -12.08
C ILE A 79 2.36 -4.53 -13.53
N GLU A 80 1.73 -5.43 -14.28
CA GLU A 80 1.32 -5.19 -15.67
C GLU A 80 0.28 -4.06 -15.76
N ALA A 81 -0.65 -3.99 -14.81
CA ALA A 81 -1.59 -2.89 -14.69
C ALA A 81 -0.87 -1.55 -14.42
N ALA A 82 0.11 -1.52 -13.51
CA ALA A 82 0.90 -0.32 -13.24
C ALA A 82 1.67 0.16 -14.49
N ILE A 83 2.28 -0.76 -15.25
CA ILE A 83 2.95 -0.47 -16.53
C ILE A 83 1.95 0.11 -17.54
N ALA A 84 0.77 -0.52 -17.69
CA ALA A 84 -0.25 -0.07 -18.62
C ALA A 84 -0.78 1.33 -18.27
N LEU A 85 -0.95 1.64 -16.98
CA LEU A 85 -1.34 2.97 -16.51
C LEU A 85 -0.30 4.04 -16.89
N GLY A 86 0.99 3.75 -16.69
CA GLY A 86 2.07 4.64 -17.13
C GLY A 86 2.04 4.87 -18.64
N ALA A 87 1.84 3.81 -19.42
CA ALA A 87 1.73 3.91 -20.89
C ALA A 87 0.50 4.73 -21.33
N ILE A 88 -0.63 4.62 -20.64
CA ILE A 88 -1.83 5.43 -20.91
C ILE A 88 -1.57 6.90 -20.58
N ALA A 89 -0.95 7.19 -19.43
CA ALA A 89 -0.59 8.54 -19.05
C ALA A 89 0.37 9.19 -20.06
N ARG A 90 1.34 8.42 -20.57
CA ARG A 90 2.31 8.87 -21.59
C ARG A 90 1.69 9.19 -22.94
N ARG A 91 0.52 8.61 -23.29
CA ARG A 91 -0.20 8.91 -24.54
C ARG A 91 -0.90 10.28 -24.54
N ARG A 92 -0.98 10.95 -23.40
CA ARG A 92 -1.56 12.30 -23.30
C ARG A 92 -0.63 13.33 -23.94
N ASP A 93 -1.16 14.51 -24.23
CA ASP A 93 -0.36 15.62 -24.73
C ASP A 93 0.60 16.12 -23.64
N LEU A 94 1.89 15.84 -23.81
CA LEU A 94 2.95 16.23 -22.89
C LEU A 94 3.42 17.68 -23.11
N ASN A 95 2.83 18.43 -24.05
CA ASN A 95 3.02 19.88 -24.06
C ASN A 95 2.18 20.56 -22.96
N ASN A 96 1.13 19.88 -22.48
CA ASN A 96 0.41 20.29 -21.29
C ASN A 96 1.14 19.80 -20.02
N TRP A 97 1.56 20.74 -19.19
CA TRP A 97 2.25 20.46 -17.93
C TRP A 97 1.41 19.69 -16.93
N GLU A 98 0.08 19.85 -16.89
CA GLU A 98 -0.79 19.06 -16.02
C GLU A 98 -0.66 17.56 -16.31
N ASN A 99 -0.52 17.19 -17.59
CA ASN A 99 -0.34 15.80 -17.98
C ASN A 99 1.03 15.25 -17.56
N ARG A 100 2.08 16.07 -17.63
CA ARG A 100 3.42 15.73 -17.12
C ARG A 100 3.40 15.56 -15.61
N ASP A 101 2.72 16.44 -14.91
CA ASP A 101 2.59 16.40 -13.44
C ASP A 101 1.86 15.13 -13.00
N LEU A 102 0.81 14.72 -13.73
CA LEU A 102 0.13 13.43 -13.50
C LEU A 102 1.05 12.23 -13.73
N LEU A 103 1.92 12.28 -14.76
CA LEU A 103 2.88 11.22 -15.03
C LEU A 103 3.96 11.14 -13.93
N LEU A 104 4.42 12.29 -13.43
CA LEU A 104 5.32 12.35 -12.28
C LEU A 104 4.64 11.85 -11.00
N GLN A 105 3.36 12.15 -10.81
CA GLN A 105 2.57 11.61 -9.70
C GLN A 105 2.48 10.08 -9.77
N TRP A 106 2.18 9.52 -10.95
CA TRP A 106 2.23 8.07 -11.17
C TRP A 106 3.60 7.50 -10.78
N CYS A 107 4.71 8.17 -11.14
CA CYS A 107 6.04 7.72 -10.74
C CYS A 107 6.21 7.62 -9.22
N ARG A 108 5.70 8.62 -8.49
CA ARG A 108 5.82 8.73 -7.03
C ARG A 108 4.93 7.75 -6.27
N GLU A 109 3.78 7.40 -6.85
CA GLU A 109 2.75 6.59 -6.18
C GLU A 109 2.79 5.11 -6.54
N THR A 110 3.47 4.72 -7.62
CA THR A 110 3.49 3.35 -8.12
C THR A 110 4.02 2.34 -7.09
N LEU A 111 5.23 2.54 -6.56
CA LEU A 111 5.82 1.59 -5.62
C LEU A 111 5.05 1.48 -4.29
N PRO A 112 4.63 2.59 -3.65
CA PRO A 112 3.76 2.52 -2.47
C PRO A 112 2.44 1.79 -2.72
N SER A 113 1.84 2.00 -3.91
CA SER A 113 0.59 1.34 -4.29
C SER A 113 0.79 -0.17 -4.48
N LEU A 114 1.87 -0.59 -5.14
CA LEU A 114 2.21 -2.00 -5.29
C LEU A 114 2.46 -2.68 -3.94
N ARG A 115 3.18 -2.02 -3.02
CA ARG A 115 3.37 -2.58 -1.66
C ARG A 115 2.06 -2.76 -0.93
N ARG A 116 1.12 -1.82 -1.09
CA ARG A 116 -0.22 -1.99 -0.51
C ARG A 116 -0.91 -3.21 -1.11
N ALA A 117 -0.96 -3.31 -2.44
CA ALA A 117 -1.57 -4.44 -3.13
C ALA A 117 -0.96 -5.78 -2.68
N PHE A 118 0.37 -5.91 -2.69
CA PHE A 118 1.04 -7.18 -2.36
C PHE A 118 0.84 -7.59 -0.91
N ARG A 119 0.77 -6.63 0.01
CA ARG A 119 0.44 -6.92 1.41
C ARG A 119 -0.99 -7.39 1.55
N ASP A 120 -1.93 -6.84 0.79
CA ASP A 120 -3.33 -7.25 0.84
C ASP A 120 -3.47 -8.70 0.34
N LEU A 121 -2.73 -9.07 -0.73
CA LEU A 121 -2.65 -10.46 -1.23
C LEU A 121 -2.12 -11.44 -0.18
N ALA A 122 -1.07 -11.06 0.56
CA ALA A 122 -0.49 -11.92 1.60
C ALA A 122 -1.43 -12.18 2.80
N VAL A 123 -2.44 -11.35 3.00
CA VAL A 123 -3.42 -11.50 4.10
C VAL A 123 -4.60 -12.38 3.68
N GLU A 124 -4.97 -12.41 2.40
CA GLU A 124 -6.12 -13.19 1.91
C GLU A 124 -5.90 -14.71 2.00
N GLU A 125 -4.65 -15.19 1.99
CA GLU A 125 -4.34 -16.61 2.22
C GLU A 125 -4.53 -17.08 3.67
N THR A 126 -4.69 -16.17 4.65
CA THR A 126 -4.77 -16.54 6.08
C THR A 126 -6.17 -16.64 6.67
N VAL A 127 -7.24 -16.51 5.88
CA VAL A 127 -8.62 -16.64 6.37
C VAL A 127 -9.24 -17.99 5.95
N PHE A 128 -8.65 -19.09 6.44
CA PHE A 128 -9.43 -20.32 6.67
C PHE A 128 -9.78 -20.36 8.16
N VAL A 129 -10.88 -19.71 8.52
CA VAL A 129 -11.58 -20.10 9.75
C VAL A 129 -12.15 -21.49 9.47
N LEU A 130 -11.42 -22.52 9.91
CA LEU A 130 -12.00 -23.84 10.13
C LEU A 130 -13.10 -23.65 11.17
N GLU A 131 -14.33 -23.46 10.69
CA GLU A 131 -15.53 -23.71 11.49
C GLU A 131 -15.44 -25.17 11.93
N SER A 132 -14.93 -25.38 13.15
CA SER A 132 -15.06 -26.64 13.85
C SER A 132 -16.53 -27.05 13.79
N PRO A 133 -16.86 -28.31 13.47
CA PRO A 133 -18.24 -28.76 13.46
C PRO A 133 -18.80 -28.50 14.86
N ALA A 134 -19.82 -27.64 14.92
CA ALA A 134 -20.51 -27.31 16.15
C ALA A 134 -20.94 -28.62 16.83
N MET A 135 -20.23 -28.98 17.90
CA MET A 135 -20.74 -29.91 18.88
C MET A 135 -22.05 -29.31 19.41
N ASN A 136 -23.15 -30.03 19.19
CA ASN A 136 -24.44 -29.80 19.80
C ASN A 136 -24.27 -29.62 21.32
N LEU A 137 -24.18 -28.37 21.77
CA LEU A 137 -24.43 -27.98 23.15
C LEU A 137 -25.73 -27.22 23.12
N ALA A 138 -26.79 -27.90 23.56
CA ALA A 138 -28.07 -27.26 23.84
C ALA A 138 -27.83 -26.01 24.70
N PRO A 139 -28.53 -24.89 24.42
CA PRO A 139 -28.35 -23.69 25.21
C PRO A 139 -28.70 -23.98 26.67
N PRO A 140 -27.90 -23.51 27.64
CA PRO A 140 -28.24 -23.65 29.05
C PRO A 140 -29.56 -22.92 29.31
N ASP A 141 -30.51 -23.65 29.89
CA ASP A 141 -31.85 -23.19 30.24
C ASP A 141 -31.74 -22.14 31.37
N TRP A 142 -31.78 -20.87 30.99
CA TRP A 142 -31.58 -19.70 31.85
C TRP A 142 -32.84 -19.32 32.65
N THR A 143 -33.87 -20.18 32.67
CA THR A 143 -35.16 -19.92 33.32
C THR A 143 -35.29 -20.46 34.74
N LYS A 144 -34.20 -20.92 35.36
CA LYS A 144 -34.19 -21.25 36.80
C LYS A 144 -33.57 -20.10 37.58
N GLU A 145 -34.44 -19.22 38.09
CA GLU A 145 -34.12 -18.24 39.11
C GLU A 145 -33.64 -18.97 40.38
N ASP A 146 -32.35 -18.84 40.69
CA ASP A 146 -31.83 -19.13 42.03
C ASP A 146 -31.60 -17.78 42.72
N GLU A 147 -32.59 -17.39 43.53
CA GLU A 147 -32.57 -16.25 44.44
C GLU A 147 -31.51 -16.43 45.53
N SER A 148 -30.23 -16.21 45.24
CA SER A 148 -29.21 -16.12 46.29
C SER A 148 -27.88 -15.61 45.76
N SER A 149 -27.63 -14.31 45.88
CA SER A 149 -26.48 -13.79 46.65
C SER A 149 -26.14 -12.36 46.27
N TYR A 150 -26.65 -11.45 47.09
CA TYR A 150 -26.11 -10.14 47.36
C TYR A 150 -24.57 -10.15 47.50
N ARG A 151 -23.89 -9.20 46.85
CA ARG A 151 -23.13 -8.10 47.50
C ARG A 151 -22.33 -7.32 46.46
N MET A 152 -22.71 -6.06 46.26
CA MET A 152 -21.83 -5.03 45.68
C MET A 152 -21.15 -4.25 46.81
N PRO A 153 -19.87 -3.93 46.67
CA PRO A 153 -19.32 -2.70 47.22
C PRO A 153 -18.93 -1.76 46.08
N MET A 154 -19.54 -0.57 46.09
CA MET A 154 -19.07 0.63 45.40
C MET A 154 -17.74 1.08 46.00
N GLU A 155 -16.82 1.57 45.17
CA GLU A 155 -16.08 2.81 45.46
C GLU A 155 -15.83 3.55 44.14
N VAL A 156 -16.57 4.65 43.94
CA VAL A 156 -16.35 5.62 42.84
C VAL A 156 -15.52 6.75 43.42
N GLN A 157 -14.29 6.95 42.93
CA GLN A 157 -13.50 8.11 43.32
C GLN A 157 -13.98 9.37 42.58
N PRO A 158 -14.14 10.52 43.26
CA PRO A 158 -14.59 11.76 42.63
C PRO A 158 -13.48 12.46 41.84
N LEU A 159 -13.82 12.93 40.64
CA LEU A 159 -13.00 13.76 39.76
C LEU A 159 -12.68 15.11 40.42
N GLN A 160 -11.40 15.46 40.54
CA GLN A 160 -10.96 16.79 40.97
C GLN A 160 -10.97 17.77 39.79
N SER A 161 -11.77 18.82 39.95
CA SER A 161 -11.90 19.97 39.05
C SER A 161 -10.64 20.83 39.07
N ILE A 162 -10.06 21.10 37.89
CA ILE A 162 -8.97 22.07 37.74
C ILE A 162 -9.59 23.46 37.56
N HIS A 163 -9.38 24.34 38.55
CA HIS A 163 -9.69 25.76 38.43
C HIS A 163 -8.58 26.49 37.67
N ILE A 164 -8.96 27.16 36.58
CA ILE A 164 -8.15 28.13 35.85
C ILE A 164 -8.14 29.42 36.65
N ALA A 165 -6.95 29.91 37.03
CA ALA A 165 -6.76 31.27 37.53
C ALA A 165 -6.06 32.10 36.45
N ALA A 166 -6.72 33.17 36.03
CA ALA A 166 -6.17 34.22 35.18
C ALA A 166 -5.75 35.39 36.07
N ALA A 167 -4.50 35.84 35.92
CA ALA A 167 -4.03 37.21 36.16
C ALA A 167 -2.64 37.37 35.52
#